data_AF-A0A0D0DH84-F1
#
_entry.id   AF-A0A0D0DH84-F1
#
_cell.length_a   1.000
_cell.length_b   1.000
_cell.length_c   1.000
_cell.angle_alpha   90.00
_cell.angle_beta   90.00
_cell.angle_gamma   90.00
#
_symmetry.space_group_name_H-M   'P 1'
#
loop_
_entity.id
_entity.type
_entity.pdbx_description
1 polymer ?
#
loop_
_entity_poly.entity_id
_entity_poly.type
_entity_poly.pdbx_seq_one_letter_code
_entity_poly.pdbx_strand_id
1 'polypeptide(L)'
;MAELVHLTGESALAFLLIHDPEEAQYLGLHIPLKSKHLGQTVDFELVHDTPGFLTVQTTKPSPLEQTIIVNVPERGLVFEHHGPFDYPGAYPYPLQDCTNKPGTLYVRGEYPPPGQSGFNAQQFPQYPLKGDVGPPRATSVAGRVVIDFWNQQRITAVVRILQVSAVIQGADKIPLSLVQE
;
A
#
# COMPACT_ATOMS: atom_id res chain seq x y z
N MET A 1 -32.30 4.58 10.33
CA MET A 1 -31.02 3.99 9.91
C MET A 1 -30.43 4.94 8.89
N ALA A 2 -29.19 5.41 9.09
CA ALA A 2 -28.55 6.30 8.11
C ALA A 2 -28.25 5.50 6.84
N GLU A 3 -28.62 6.05 5.68
CA GLU A 3 -28.21 5.51 4.39
C GLU A 3 -26.69 5.58 4.29
N LEU A 4 -26.05 4.44 4.03
CA LEU A 4 -24.61 4.39 3.77
C LEU A 4 -24.33 5.07 2.44
N VAL A 5 -23.44 6.06 2.44
CA VAL A 5 -23.05 6.74 1.21
C VAL A 5 -22.03 5.87 0.48
N HIS A 6 -22.43 5.37 -0.69
CA HIS A 6 -21.56 4.61 -1.57
C HIS A 6 -20.61 5.56 -2.30
N LEU A 7 -19.30 5.30 -2.19
CA LEU A 7 -18.33 6.02 -3.00
C LEU A 7 -18.47 5.59 -4.46
N THR A 8 -18.37 6.56 -5.37
CA THR A 8 -18.13 6.26 -6.79
C THR A 8 -16.81 5.50 -6.94
N GLY A 9 -16.61 4.78 -8.04
CA GLY A 9 -15.33 4.09 -8.29
C GLY A 9 -14.12 5.04 -8.23
N GLU A 10 -14.28 6.29 -8.65
CA GLU A 10 -13.23 7.31 -8.60
C GLU A 10 -12.94 7.79 -7.18
N SER A 11 -14.00 8.11 -6.43
CA SER A 11 -13.86 8.49 -5.02
C SER A 11 -13.29 7.35 -4.17
N ALA A 12 -13.61 6.10 -4.53
CA ALA A 12 -13.04 4.92 -3.91
C ALA A 12 -11.52 4.80 -4.17
N LEU A 13 -11.06 4.95 -5.41
CA LEU A 13 -9.61 4.95 -5.70
C LEU A 13 -8.90 6.09 -5.00
N ALA A 14 -9.45 7.31 -5.02
CA ALA A 14 -8.89 8.46 -4.31
C ALA A 14 -8.81 8.22 -2.80
N PHE A 15 -9.85 7.64 -2.20
CA PHE A 15 -9.85 7.23 -0.80
C PHE A 15 -8.73 6.22 -0.52
N LEU A 16 -8.59 5.21 -1.38
CA LEU A 16 -7.58 4.15 -1.26
C LEU A 16 -6.15 4.62 -1.54
N LEU A 17 -5.91 5.86 -1.97
CA LEU A 17 -4.57 6.43 -1.96
C LEU A 17 -4.10 6.76 -0.54
N ILE A 18 -5.03 7.12 0.34
CA ILE A 18 -4.74 7.72 1.64
C ILE A 18 -5.15 6.80 2.77
N HIS A 19 -6.27 6.09 2.63
CA HIS A 19 -6.95 5.37 3.70
C HIS A 19 -7.06 3.88 3.42
N ASP A 20 -7.05 3.07 4.49
CA ASP A 20 -7.32 1.63 4.39
C ASP A 20 -8.81 1.36 4.12
N PRO A 21 -9.18 0.29 3.38
CA PRO A 21 -10.58 -0.04 3.14
C PRO A 21 -11.42 -0.18 4.41
N GLU A 22 -10.80 -0.65 5.50
CA GLU A 22 -11.43 -0.80 6.81
C GLU A 22 -11.76 0.56 7.45
N GLU A 23 -11.01 1.62 7.15
CA GLU A 23 -11.26 2.98 7.67
C GLU A 23 -12.55 3.58 7.11
N ALA A 24 -12.96 3.17 5.90
CA ALA A 24 -14.18 3.67 5.27
C ALA A 24 -15.42 3.44 6.16
N GLN A 25 -15.50 2.27 6.81
CA GLN A 25 -16.64 1.94 7.68
C GLN A 25 -16.74 2.89 8.88
N TYR A 26 -15.61 3.25 9.49
CA TYR A 26 -15.58 4.21 10.61
C TYR A 26 -15.98 5.63 10.19
N LEU A 27 -15.81 5.95 8.90
CA LEU A 27 -16.21 7.23 8.32
C LEU A 27 -17.64 7.20 7.75
N GLY A 28 -18.37 6.09 7.92
CA GLY A 28 -19.72 5.93 7.36
C GLY A 28 -19.74 5.83 5.82
N LEU A 29 -18.61 5.48 5.21
CA LEU A 29 -18.44 5.34 3.77
C LEU A 29 -18.43 3.87 3.38
N HIS A 30 -19.03 3.55 2.23
CA HIS A 30 -18.96 2.22 1.65
C HIS A 30 -18.12 2.21 0.37
N ILE A 31 -17.02 1.45 0.37
CA ILE A 31 -16.23 1.17 -0.83
C ILE A 31 -16.87 -0.04 -1.55
N PRO A 32 -17.35 0.11 -2.80
CA PRO A 32 -18.07 -0.94 -3.52
C PRO A 32 -17.11 -2.00 -4.09
N LEU A 33 -16.41 -2.74 -3.23
CA LEU A 33 -15.45 -3.78 -3.64
C LEU A 33 -16.15 -5.00 -4.26
N LYS A 34 -15.65 -5.46 -5.40
CA LYS A 34 -16.24 -6.57 -6.16
C LYS A 34 -16.25 -7.88 -5.36
N SER A 35 -15.22 -8.15 -4.57
CA SER A 35 -15.16 -9.33 -3.69
C SER A 35 -16.30 -9.40 -2.68
N LYS A 36 -16.89 -8.26 -2.29
CA LYS A 36 -18.00 -8.18 -1.32
C LYS A 36 -19.38 -8.36 -1.96
N HIS A 37 -19.46 -8.35 -3.29
CA HIS A 37 -20.71 -8.42 -4.04
C HIS A 37 -20.75 -9.61 -5.02
N LEU A 38 -20.00 -10.68 -4.72
CA LEU A 38 -19.99 -11.88 -5.56
C LEU A 38 -21.39 -12.49 -5.67
N GLY A 39 -21.86 -12.65 -6.91
CA GLY A 39 -23.20 -13.21 -7.20
C GLY A 39 -24.36 -12.23 -6.97
N GLN A 40 -24.09 -10.97 -6.65
CA GLN A 40 -25.10 -9.94 -6.47
C GLN A 40 -25.17 -9.03 -7.71
N THR A 41 -26.38 -8.71 -8.14
CA THR A 41 -26.61 -7.61 -9.10
C THR A 41 -26.70 -6.32 -8.30
N VAL A 42 -25.84 -5.36 -8.61
CA VAL A 42 -25.83 -4.02 -8.01
C VAL A 42 -26.11 -2.97 -9.09
N ASP A 43 -26.67 -1.84 -8.70
CA ASP A 43 -26.99 -0.68 -9.55
C ASP A 43 -25.87 0.38 -9.58
N PHE A 44 -24.74 0.10 -8.93
CA PHE A 44 -23.57 0.98 -8.86
C PHE A 44 -22.30 0.33 -9.44
N GLU A 45 -21.31 1.16 -9.76
CA GLU A 45 -20.00 0.72 -10.25
C GLU A 45 -19.21 0.01 -9.14
N LEU A 46 -18.72 -1.20 -9.43
CA LEU A 46 -17.85 -1.95 -8.52
C LEU A 46 -16.37 -1.65 -8.78
N VAL A 47 -15.59 -1.60 -7.70
CA VAL A 47 -14.13 -1.57 -7.74
C VAL A 47 -13.63 -3.00 -7.67
N HIS A 48 -12.87 -3.40 -8.68
CA HIS A 48 -12.21 -4.70 -8.71
C HIS A 48 -11.07 -4.72 -7.69
N ASP A 49 -11.06 -5.69 -6.78
CA ASP A 49 -10.00 -5.91 -5.82
C ASP A 49 -9.38 -7.30 -6.05
N THR A 50 -8.12 -7.32 -6.50
CA THR A 50 -7.42 -8.54 -6.89
C THR A 50 -6.13 -8.69 -6.08
N PRO A 51 -5.82 -9.87 -5.53
CA PRO A 51 -4.54 -10.12 -4.87
C PRO A 51 -3.34 -9.85 -5.79
N GLY A 52 -2.31 -9.22 -5.24
CA GLY A 52 -1.07 -8.92 -5.96
C GLY A 52 0.15 -8.97 -5.05
N PHE A 53 1.33 -8.83 -5.65
CA PHE A 53 2.62 -8.93 -4.97
C PHE A 53 3.55 -7.78 -5.38
N LEU A 54 4.29 -7.25 -4.41
CA LEU A 54 5.30 -6.20 -4.60
C LEU A 54 6.71 -6.76 -4.38
N THR A 55 7.62 -6.41 -5.28
CA THR A 55 9.06 -6.55 -5.11
C THR A 55 9.70 -5.17 -5.28
N VAL A 56 10.57 -4.79 -4.36
CA VAL A 56 11.37 -3.57 -4.42
C VAL A 56 12.82 -3.98 -4.22
N GLN A 57 13.69 -3.58 -5.14
CA GLN A 57 15.11 -3.86 -5.08
C GLN A 57 15.89 -2.57 -5.32
N THR A 58 16.78 -2.22 -4.39
CA THR A 58 17.69 -1.09 -4.54
C THR A 58 18.84 -1.51 -5.45
N THR A 59 18.93 -0.89 -6.63
CA THR A 59 19.99 -1.18 -7.61
C THR A 59 21.21 -0.30 -7.40
N LYS A 60 21.02 0.89 -6.82
CA LYS A 60 22.10 1.82 -6.50
C LYS A 60 21.69 2.70 -5.31
N PRO A 61 22.55 2.87 -4.28
CA PRO A 61 22.17 3.61 -3.09
C PRO A 61 22.34 5.14 -3.21
N SER A 62 23.20 5.63 -4.10
CA SER A 62 23.45 7.07 -4.28
C SER A 62 23.98 7.41 -5.68
N PRO A 63 23.27 8.23 -6.49
CA PRO A 63 21.84 8.57 -6.31
C PRO A 63 21.00 7.29 -6.20
N LEU A 64 19.89 7.36 -5.45
CA LEU A 64 19.03 6.22 -5.21
C LEU A 64 18.37 5.78 -6.51
N GLU A 65 18.56 4.51 -6.89
CA GLU A 65 17.88 3.85 -7.99
C GLU A 65 17.26 2.54 -7.49
N GLN A 66 16.03 2.25 -7.93
CA GLN A 66 15.28 1.05 -7.53
C GLN A 66 14.59 0.39 -8.72
N THR A 67 14.41 -0.91 -8.60
CA THR A 67 13.49 -1.70 -9.42
C THR A 67 12.26 -2.02 -8.58
N ILE A 68 11.07 -1.60 -9.03
CA ILE A 68 9.78 -1.85 -8.38
C ILE A 68 8.93 -2.68 -9.32
N ILE A 69 8.47 -3.84 -8.84
CA ILE A 69 7.66 -4.78 -9.61
C ILE A 69 6.37 -5.05 -8.85
N VAL A 70 5.24 -4.80 -9.49
CA VAL A 70 3.92 -5.25 -9.04
C VAL A 70 3.47 -6.38 -9.94
N ASN A 71 3.23 -7.55 -9.37
CA ASN A 71 2.74 -8.73 -10.07
C ASN A 71 1.32 -9.09 -9.61
N VAL A 72 0.40 -9.30 -10.55
CA VAL A 72 -0.99 -9.73 -10.30
C VAL A 72 -1.25 -11.01 -11.10
N PRO A 73 -0.88 -12.18 -10.56
CA PRO A 73 -0.81 -13.43 -11.33
C PRO A 73 -2.15 -13.87 -11.91
N GLU A 74 -3.24 -13.72 -11.15
CA GLU A 74 -4.59 -14.10 -11.59
C GLU A 74 -5.06 -13.34 -12.85
N ARG A 75 -4.39 -12.24 -13.19
CA ARG A 75 -4.68 -11.41 -14.36
C ARG A 75 -3.56 -11.39 -15.39
N GLY A 76 -2.42 -12.06 -15.10
CA GLY A 76 -1.24 -11.97 -15.96
C GLY A 76 -0.71 -10.55 -16.13
N LEU A 77 -0.91 -9.68 -15.13
CA LEU A 77 -0.44 -8.30 -15.17
C LEU A 77 0.86 -8.16 -14.39
N VAL A 78 1.85 -7.51 -15.00
CA VAL A 78 3.11 -7.14 -14.37
C VAL A 78 3.38 -5.67 -14.70
N PHE A 79 3.59 -4.87 -13.66
CA PHE A 79 4.02 -3.49 -13.78
C PHE A 79 5.44 -3.36 -13.26
N GLU A 80 6.31 -2.75 -14.05
CA GLU A 80 7.73 -2.59 -13.72
C GLU A 80 8.13 -1.13 -13.83
N HIS A 81 8.83 -0.66 -12.81
CA HIS A 81 9.53 0.61 -12.81
C HIS A 81 11.01 0.36 -12.51
N HIS A 82 11.89 0.98 -13.29
CA HIS A 82 13.32 1.00 -13.06
C HIS A 82 13.82 2.43 -13.22
N GLY A 83 14.51 2.95 -12.22
CA GLY A 83 15.07 4.28 -12.30
C GLY A 83 15.30 4.96 -10.96
N PRO A 84 15.49 6.28 -10.97
CA PRO A 84 15.73 7.05 -9.77
C PRO A 84 14.50 7.09 -8.87
N PHE A 85 14.73 7.13 -7.56
CA PHE A 85 13.67 7.27 -6.57
C PHE A 85 14.01 8.36 -5.56
N ASP A 86 13.07 9.27 -5.31
CA ASP A 86 13.23 10.31 -4.32
C ASP A 86 12.90 9.76 -2.93
N TYR A 87 13.93 9.59 -2.10
CA TYR A 87 13.76 9.23 -0.69
C TYR A 87 14.46 10.25 0.22
N PRO A 88 13.74 10.87 1.16
CA PRO A 88 14.31 11.91 2.00
C PRO A 88 15.32 11.32 2.99
N GLY A 89 16.61 11.63 2.80
CA GLY A 89 17.72 11.08 3.59
C GLY A 89 17.75 11.46 5.08
N ALA A 90 16.85 12.34 5.55
CA ALA A 90 16.81 12.83 6.93
C ALA A 90 15.84 12.07 7.85
N TYR A 91 15.04 11.14 7.32
CA TYR A 91 14.06 10.40 8.14
C TYR A 91 14.65 9.13 8.75
N PRO A 92 14.22 8.74 9.97
CA PRO A 92 14.78 7.60 10.70
C PRO A 92 14.32 6.24 10.14
N TYR A 93 13.67 6.19 8.99
CA TYR A 93 13.16 4.97 8.38
C TYR A 93 14.15 4.50 7.30
N PRO A 94 14.80 3.34 7.47
CA PRO A 94 15.74 2.85 6.46
C PRO A 94 14.99 2.44 5.19
N LEU A 95 15.65 2.60 4.04
CA LEU A 95 15.22 1.96 2.79
C LEU A 95 15.16 0.45 2.99
N GLN A 96 14.08 -0.17 2.53
CA GLN A 96 13.91 -1.62 2.64
C GLN A 96 13.55 -2.21 1.28
N ASP A 97 14.39 -3.14 0.84
CA ASP A 97 14.06 -4.02 -0.25
C ASP A 97 13.05 -5.07 0.22
N CYS A 98 12.21 -5.53 -0.69
CA CYS A 98 11.28 -6.58 -0.41
C CYS A 98 11.06 -7.47 -1.64
N THR A 99 10.62 -8.70 -1.40
CA THR A 99 10.35 -9.67 -2.46
C THR A 99 8.99 -10.30 -2.22
N ASN A 100 8.14 -10.27 -3.24
CA ASN A 100 6.81 -10.89 -3.25
C ASN A 100 5.95 -10.55 -2.02
N LYS A 101 5.94 -9.28 -1.60
CA LYS A 101 5.09 -8.83 -0.49
C LYS A 101 3.62 -8.77 -0.92
N PRO A 102 2.71 -9.47 -0.22
CA PRO A 102 1.31 -9.55 -0.63
C PRO A 102 0.59 -8.23 -0.44
N GLY A 103 -0.37 -7.96 -1.32
CA GLY A 103 -1.29 -6.85 -1.20
C GLY A 103 -2.44 -6.97 -2.19
N THR A 104 -3.05 -5.83 -2.53
CA THR A 104 -4.27 -5.79 -3.33
C THR A 104 -4.18 -4.72 -4.39
N LEU A 105 -4.46 -5.09 -5.63
CA LEU A 105 -4.72 -4.20 -6.75
C LEU A 105 -6.20 -3.82 -6.76
N TYR A 106 -6.49 -2.53 -6.64
CA TYR A 106 -7.82 -1.93 -6.81
C TYR A 106 -7.91 -1.27 -8.18
N VAL A 107 -8.91 -1.67 -8.97
CA VAL A 107 -9.13 -1.15 -10.32
C VAL A 107 -10.58 -0.68 -10.47
N ARG A 108 -10.73 0.50 -11.08
CA ARG A 108 -12.03 0.98 -11.54
C ARG A 108 -12.16 0.65 -13.04
N GLY A 109 -13.27 0.04 -13.41
CA GLY A 109 -13.54 -0.31 -14.80
C GLY A 109 -12.65 -1.44 -15.31
N GLU A 110 -12.08 -1.26 -16.50
CA GLU A 110 -11.21 -2.26 -17.12
C GLU A 110 -9.79 -2.23 -16.53
N TYR A 111 -9.15 -3.40 -16.48
CA TYR A 111 -7.74 -3.48 -16.09
C TYR A 111 -6.87 -2.68 -17.06
N PRO A 112 -5.84 -1.97 -16.56
CA PRO A 112 -4.90 -1.31 -17.44
C PRO A 112 -4.19 -2.36 -18.32
N PRO A 113 -3.85 -2.01 -19.58
CA PRO A 113 -3.09 -2.90 -20.42
C PRO A 113 -1.70 -3.15 -19.82
N PRO A 114 -1.10 -4.33 -20.08
CA PRO A 114 0.29 -4.57 -19.69
C PRO A 114 1.23 -3.58 -20.40
N GLY A 115 2.27 -3.13 -19.70
CA GLY A 115 3.27 -2.21 -20.25
C GLY A 115 3.47 -0.94 -19.40
N GLN A 116 4.18 0.05 -19.97
CA GLN A 116 4.44 1.30 -19.26
C GLN A 116 3.14 2.06 -18.96
N SER A 117 2.94 2.37 -17.68
CA SER A 117 1.91 3.29 -17.19
C SER A 117 2.60 4.44 -16.43
N GLY A 118 1.94 5.59 -16.34
CA GLY A 118 2.35 6.59 -15.37
C GLY A 118 2.36 5.94 -13.98
N PHE A 119 3.38 6.23 -13.20
CA PHE A 119 3.66 5.54 -11.94
C PHE A 119 4.00 6.55 -10.87
N ASN A 120 3.36 6.43 -9.73
CA ASN A 120 3.78 7.09 -8.50
C ASN A 120 3.70 6.09 -7.35
N ALA A 121 4.67 6.15 -6.45
CA ALA A 121 4.73 5.28 -5.28
C ALA A 121 4.92 6.12 -4.02
N GLN A 122 4.08 5.85 -3.02
CA GLN A 122 4.12 6.50 -1.72
C GLN A 122 4.30 5.45 -0.64
N GLN A 123 5.25 5.69 0.26
CA GLN A 123 5.49 4.84 1.41
C GLN A 123 4.95 5.53 2.66
N PHE A 124 4.08 4.85 3.39
CA PHE A 124 3.60 5.26 4.70
C PHE A 124 4.26 4.35 5.73
N PRO A 125 5.24 4.86 6.51
CA PRO A 125 5.93 4.03 7.49
C PRO A 125 4.95 3.55 8.57
N GLN A 126 5.30 2.45 9.21
CA GLN A 126 4.65 2.06 10.45
C GLN A 126 4.94 3.12 11.51
N TYR A 127 3.90 3.78 12.02
CA TYR A 127 4.04 4.70 13.14
C TYR A 127 4.11 3.91 14.45
N PRO A 128 5.07 4.21 15.35
CA PRO A 128 5.09 3.60 16.66
C PRO A 128 3.82 4.00 17.42
N LEU A 129 3.13 3.02 18.01
CA LEU A 129 1.99 3.28 18.89
C LEU A 129 2.48 4.13 20.06
N LYS A 130 2.04 5.39 20.11
CA LYS A 130 2.43 6.29 21.19
C LYS A 130 1.63 5.95 22.45
N GLY A 131 2.18 5.08 23.29
CA GLY A 131 1.75 4.89 24.68
C GLY A 131 0.46 4.08 24.93
N ASP A 132 -0.06 3.34 23.95
CA ASP A 132 -1.31 2.58 24.15
C ASP A 132 -1.08 1.18 24.74
N VAL A 133 -1.48 1.03 26.00
CA VAL A 133 -1.73 -0.25 26.68
C VAL A 133 -3.15 -0.69 26.30
N GLY A 134 -3.36 -1.06 25.04
CA GLY A 134 -4.68 -1.47 24.56
C GLY A 134 -4.62 -2.19 23.21
N PRO A 135 -5.62 -3.01 22.87
CA PRO A 135 -5.64 -3.69 21.57
C PRO A 135 -5.71 -2.67 20.43
N PRO A 136 -4.89 -2.83 19.37
CA PRO A 136 -4.82 -1.88 18.26
C PRO A 136 -6.20 -1.72 17.61
N ARG A 137 -6.68 -0.46 17.52
CA ARG A 137 -8.02 -0.12 17.01
C ARG A 137 -8.09 0.06 15.49
N ALA A 138 -6.95 0.06 14.79
CA ALA A 138 -6.87 0.17 13.34
C ALA A 138 -5.74 -0.69 12.78
N THR A 139 -5.93 -1.27 11.60
CA THR A 139 -4.92 -2.03 10.83
C THR A 139 -3.85 -1.14 10.20
N SER A 140 -4.06 0.19 10.16
CA SER A 140 -3.10 1.22 9.70
C SER A 140 -1.80 1.29 10.53
N VAL A 141 -1.64 0.45 11.56
CA VAL A 141 -0.40 0.33 12.35
C VAL A 141 0.68 -0.42 11.57
N ALA A 142 0.37 -1.17 10.51
CA ALA A 142 1.32 -2.08 9.86
C ALA A 142 2.33 -1.42 8.89
N GLY A 143 2.25 -0.11 8.64
CA GLY A 143 2.94 0.53 7.51
C GLY A 143 2.42 0.01 6.17
N ARG A 144 2.51 0.83 5.12
CA ARG A 144 2.00 0.45 3.79
C ARG A 144 2.77 1.11 2.68
N VAL A 145 2.77 0.45 1.52
CA VAL A 145 3.17 1.06 0.25
C VAL A 145 1.92 1.18 -0.61
N VAL A 146 1.71 2.37 -1.14
CA VAL A 146 0.64 2.67 -2.09
C VAL A 146 1.28 3.03 -3.42
N ILE A 147 0.85 2.36 -4.49
CA ILE A 147 1.30 2.65 -5.85
C ILE A 147 0.08 2.97 -6.68
N ASP A 148 0.08 4.12 -7.34
CA ASP A 148 -0.98 4.50 -8.26
C ASP A 148 -0.49 4.48 -9.71
N PHE A 149 -1.37 3.95 -10.56
CA PHE A 149 -1.20 3.91 -11.99
C PHE A 149 -2.17 4.88 -12.62
N TRP A 150 -1.69 5.67 -13.57
CA TRP A 150 -2.49 6.70 -14.21
C TRP A 150 -2.20 6.77 -15.71
N ASN A 151 -3.21 7.23 -16.44
CA ASN A 151 -3.08 7.67 -17.82
C ASN A 151 -3.11 9.22 -17.88
N GLN A 152 -3.14 9.80 -19.08
CA GLN A 152 -3.13 11.26 -19.27
C GLN A 152 -4.28 12.02 -18.56
N GLN A 153 -5.31 11.33 -18.09
CA GLN A 153 -6.55 11.95 -17.64
C GLN A 153 -6.99 11.52 -16.23
N ARG A 154 -6.51 10.39 -15.69
CA ARG A 154 -6.98 9.84 -14.40
C ARG A 154 -6.15 8.67 -13.88
N ILE A 155 -6.33 8.37 -12.60
CA ILE A 155 -5.90 7.12 -11.95
C ILE A 155 -6.72 5.95 -12.50
N THR A 156 -6.05 4.88 -12.89
CA THR A 156 -6.64 3.66 -13.44
C THR A 156 -6.57 2.50 -12.45
N ALA A 157 -5.56 2.47 -11.58
CA ALA A 157 -5.43 1.47 -10.54
C ALA A 157 -4.63 1.95 -9.33
N VAL A 158 -4.90 1.36 -8.17
CA VAL A 158 -4.16 1.58 -6.92
C VAL A 158 -3.75 0.24 -6.34
N VAL A 159 -2.46 0.03 -6.09
CA VAL A 159 -1.96 -1.13 -5.36
C VAL A 159 -1.68 -0.72 -3.93
N ARG A 160 -2.19 -1.52 -2.99
CA ARG A 160 -1.90 -1.37 -1.56
C ARG A 160 -1.24 -2.62 -1.05
N ILE A 161 -0.06 -2.45 -0.45
CA ILE A 161 0.70 -3.51 0.19
C ILE A 161 0.69 -3.25 1.68
N LEU A 162 0.03 -4.12 2.43
CA LEU A 162 0.04 -4.11 3.89
C LEU A 162 1.24 -4.94 4.35
N GLN A 163 1.88 -4.53 5.46
CA GLN A 163 2.98 -5.25 6.10
C GLN A 163 4.36 -5.05 5.46
N VAL A 164 4.99 -3.91 5.77
CA VAL A 164 6.45 -3.87 5.91
C VAL A 164 6.74 -4.12 7.39
N SER A 165 6.89 -5.38 7.77
CA SER A 165 7.31 -5.73 9.13
C SER A 165 8.66 -5.07 9.41
N ALA A 166 8.67 -4.00 10.21
CA ALA A 166 9.84 -3.64 10.98
C ALA A 166 10.10 -4.79 11.96
N VAL A 167 11.05 -5.67 11.64
CA VAL A 167 11.68 -6.49 12.67
C VAL A 167 12.60 -5.54 13.43
N ILE A 168 12.17 -5.13 14.62
CA ILE A 168 13.09 -4.58 15.62
C ILE A 168 13.91 -5.76 16.14
N GLN A 169 15.09 -5.97 15.56
CA GLN A 169 16.20 -6.72 16.16
C GLN A 169 17.50 -6.03 15.70
N GLY A 170 18.39 -5.51 16.55
CA GLY A 170 18.39 -5.49 18.00
C GLY A 170 19.15 -4.26 18.51
N ALA A 171 18.64 -3.74 19.62
CA ALA A 171 19.48 -3.02 20.56
C ALA A 171 20.40 -4.05 21.24
N ASP A 172 21.54 -4.35 20.62
CA ASP A 172 22.71 -4.88 21.33
C ASP A 172 23.75 -3.77 21.42
N LYS A 173 23.44 -2.80 22.27
CA LYS A 173 24.44 -2.10 23.07
C LYS A 173 24.01 -2.20 24.53
N ILE A 174 24.05 -3.42 25.08
CA ILE A 174 24.25 -3.59 26.51
C ILE A 174 25.77 -3.46 26.75
N PRO A 175 26.24 -2.42 27.45
CA PRO A 175 27.64 -2.33 27.84
C PRO A 175 27.89 -3.35 28.96
N LEU A 176 28.62 -4.42 28.66
CA LEU A 176 29.09 -5.39 29.65
C LEU A 176 30.48 -4.99 30.16
N SER A 177 30.48 -4.02 31.08
CA SER A 177 31.42 -3.81 32.21
C SER A 177 31.13 -2.41 32.79
N LEU A 178 30.21 -2.28 33.75
CA LEU A 178 30.49 -2.29 35.20
C LEU A 178 31.68 -1.39 35.59
N VAL A 179 31.35 -0.20 36.10
CA VAL A 179 32.21 0.58 36.99
C VAL A 179 31.93 0.11 38.43
N GLN A 180 32.96 -0.49 39.03
CA GLN A 180 33.37 -0.47 40.45
C GLN A 180 32.34 -0.71 41.56
N GLU A 181 32.59 -1.74 42.37
CA GLU A 181 33.26 -1.58 43.68
C GLU A 181 34.46 -2.52 43.76
#